data_AF-A0ABD2HBM4-F1
#
_entry.id   AF-A0ABD2HBM4-F1
#
_cell.length_a   1.000
_cell.length_b   1.000
_cell.length_c   1.000
_cell.angle_alpha   90.00
_cell.angle_beta   90.00
_cell.angle_gamma   90.00
#
_symmetry.space_group_name_H-M   'P 1'
#
loop_
_entity.id
_entity.type
_entity.pdbx_description
1 polymer ?
#
loop_
_entity_poly.entity_id
_entity_poly.type
_entity_poly.pdbx_seq_one_letter_code
_entity_poly.pdbx_strand_id
1 'polypeptide(L)'
;MRCEFNSTLLTSVLPPLLMTELGLGVVGNGLALWIFCFHMKPWKSSTVLLFNLAMADFLLMVPLPFRAIYYFSGIKWPFGTPLCNICLFMLALNRTGSSIFLMAIAVDRYMRVVHPHHSINSLSIPKAMFGALVLWLVTFSMTVNIFSLQHINTTYCESFMIKTEASLNLNWHTFVFIFSFYMPLLVILYCTIQIIRHLRRRQLFQEAKIKKALCFIVVVAVIFIVCFLPSNITQLIIWIKTQQLAGNLSGPEVCQAMDNLTTVFYLSISLTYLNSVLDPVVYYFSSPTFKNICRKALHLSQVDNPESSEKKTRETGSQSISQL
;
A
#
# COMPACT_ATOMS: atom_id res chain seq x y z
N MET A 1 -32.97 0.57 8.80
CA MET A 1 -32.98 1.91 9.46
C MET A 1 -31.53 2.41 9.48
N ARG A 2 -31.28 3.71 9.25
CA ARG A 2 -29.92 4.28 9.15
C ARG A 2 -29.47 4.82 10.50
N CYS A 3 -28.18 4.65 10.79
CA CYS A 3 -27.53 5.20 11.96
C CYS A 3 -26.97 6.57 11.59
N GLU A 4 -27.35 7.63 12.31
CA GLU A 4 -26.69 8.93 12.21
C GLU A 4 -25.44 8.89 13.09
N PHE A 5 -24.30 8.66 12.44
CA PHE A 5 -23.02 8.54 13.12
C PHE A 5 -22.49 9.91 13.55
N ASN A 6 -21.60 9.94 14.54
CA ASN A 6 -21.01 11.16 15.10
C ASN A 6 -20.14 11.91 14.06
N SER A 7 -20.82 12.65 13.18
CA SER A 7 -20.27 13.25 11.97
C SER A 7 -19.23 14.33 12.24
N THR A 8 -19.26 14.99 13.40
CA THR A 8 -18.37 16.11 13.78
C THR A 8 -16.91 15.71 13.87
N LEU A 9 -16.58 14.53 14.41
CA LEU A 9 -15.20 14.08 14.49
C LEU A 9 -14.64 13.75 13.10
N LEU A 10 -15.41 13.02 12.28
CA LEU A 10 -15.00 12.66 10.92
C LEU A 10 -14.79 13.90 10.04
N THR A 11 -15.73 14.85 10.08
CA THR A 11 -15.66 16.08 9.28
C THR A 11 -14.55 17.03 9.74
N SER A 12 -14.09 16.93 10.99
CA SER A 12 -12.98 17.74 11.50
C SER A 12 -11.61 17.11 11.22
N VAL A 13 -11.50 15.78 11.32
CA VAL A 13 -10.19 15.07 11.27
C VAL A 13 -9.84 14.56 9.88
N LEU A 14 -10.80 14.02 9.12
CA LEU A 14 -10.50 13.38 7.83
C LEU A 14 -10.05 14.37 6.74
N PRO A 15 -10.71 15.53 6.53
CA PRO A 15 -10.27 16.44 5.47
C PRO A 15 -8.80 16.88 5.57
N PRO A 16 -8.28 17.39 6.72
CA PRO A 16 -6.88 17.79 6.79
C PRO A 16 -5.95 16.61 6.57
N LEU A 17 -6.28 15.42 7.09
CA LEU A 17 -5.49 14.21 6.90
C LEU A 17 -5.43 13.81 5.41
N LEU A 18 -6.57 13.76 4.71
CA LEU A 18 -6.62 13.45 3.28
C LEU A 18 -5.86 14.47 2.43
N MET A 19 -5.93 15.76 2.79
CA MET A 19 -5.17 16.82 2.10
C MET A 19 -3.66 16.70 2.33
N THR A 20 -3.23 16.31 3.53
CA THR A 20 -1.81 16.03 3.79
C THR A 20 -1.32 14.81 3.02
N GLU A 21 -2.13 13.75 2.94
CA GLU A 21 -1.82 12.55 2.15
C GLU A 21 -1.74 12.87 0.66
N LEU A 22 -2.64 13.71 0.15
CA LEU A 22 -2.62 14.19 -1.23
C LEU A 22 -1.31 14.93 -1.53
N GLY A 23 -0.93 15.90 -0.69
CA GLY A 23 0.29 16.69 -0.90
C GLY A 23 1.55 15.82 -0.88
N LEU A 24 1.71 14.99 0.16
CA LEU A 24 2.86 14.11 0.30
C LEU A 24 2.88 13.02 -0.77
N GLY A 25 1.72 12.48 -1.13
CA GLY A 25 1.58 11.44 -2.14
C GLY A 25 1.91 11.92 -3.55
N VAL A 26 1.46 13.12 -3.95
CA VAL A 26 1.81 13.73 -5.23
C VAL A 26 3.32 13.97 -5.34
N VAL A 27 3.93 14.55 -4.30
CA VAL A 27 5.37 14.83 -4.29
C VAL A 27 6.18 13.52 -4.29
N GLY A 28 5.87 12.60 -3.38
CA GLY A 28 6.62 11.36 -3.19
C GLY A 28 6.50 10.40 -4.37
N ASN A 29 5.27 10.07 -4.78
CA ASN A 29 5.04 9.13 -5.88
C ASN A 29 5.32 9.76 -7.24
N GLY A 30 5.09 11.05 -7.41
CA GLY A 30 5.49 11.79 -8.61
C GLY A 30 7.01 11.76 -8.82
N LEU A 31 7.79 12.05 -7.77
CA LEU A 31 9.25 11.91 -7.80
C LEU A 31 9.68 10.46 -8.08
N ALA A 32 9.03 9.47 -7.46
CA ALA A 32 9.35 8.06 -7.68
C ALA A 32 9.14 7.64 -9.14
N LEU A 33 7.99 7.99 -9.73
CA LEU A 33 7.68 7.73 -11.13
C LEU A 33 8.68 8.42 -12.07
N TRP A 34 9.04 9.67 -11.78
CA TRP A 34 10.08 10.39 -12.52
C TRP A 34 11.44 9.65 -12.48
N ILE A 35 11.87 9.19 -11.30
CA ILE A 35 13.12 8.44 -11.15
C ILE A 35 13.05 7.11 -11.92
N PHE A 36 11.94 6.37 -11.81
CA PHE A 36 11.77 5.09 -12.52
C PHE A 36 11.82 5.27 -14.04
N CYS A 37 11.10 6.26 -14.57
CA CYS A 37 11.00 6.51 -16.00
C CYS A 37 12.30 7.01 -16.63
N PHE A 38 13.00 7.93 -15.96
CA PHE A 38 14.13 8.67 -16.56
C PHE A 38 15.51 8.24 -16.06
N HIS A 39 15.62 7.67 -14.84
CA HIS A 39 16.92 7.46 -14.19
C HIS A 39 17.21 6.00 -13.80
N MET A 40 16.29 5.06 -14.01
CA MET A 40 16.46 3.64 -13.66
C MET A 40 16.49 2.69 -14.86
N LYS A 41 16.64 3.19 -16.08
CA LYS A 41 16.81 2.35 -17.28
C LYS A 41 18.25 1.79 -17.35
N PRO A 42 18.46 0.51 -17.71
CA PRO A 42 17.45 -0.51 -18.02
C PRO A 42 16.75 -1.06 -16.76
N TRP A 43 15.44 -1.32 -16.87
CA TRP A 43 14.64 -1.81 -15.75
C TRP A 43 14.97 -3.27 -15.39
N LYS A 44 14.88 -3.59 -14.09
CA LYS A 44 14.91 -4.97 -13.59
C LYS A 44 13.50 -5.45 -13.31
N SER A 45 13.28 -6.76 -13.23
CA SER A 45 11.97 -7.35 -12.86
C SER A 45 11.40 -6.74 -11.57
N SER A 46 12.22 -6.55 -10.52
CA SER A 46 11.78 -5.90 -9.28
C SER A 46 11.38 -4.43 -9.46
N THR A 47 11.98 -3.71 -10.41
CA THR A 47 11.66 -2.31 -10.70
C THR A 47 10.26 -2.19 -11.31
N VAL A 48 9.83 -3.18 -12.09
CA VAL A 48 8.47 -3.23 -12.65
C VAL A 48 7.41 -3.27 -11.54
N LEU A 49 7.61 -4.09 -10.50
CA LEU A 49 6.67 -4.17 -9.38
C LEU A 49 6.59 -2.84 -8.61
N LEU A 50 7.73 -2.22 -8.32
CA LEU A 50 7.78 -0.93 -7.61
C LEU A 50 7.18 0.20 -8.44
N PHE A 51 7.39 0.18 -9.76
CA PHE A 51 6.78 1.16 -10.67
C PHE A 51 5.26 1.05 -10.69
N ASN A 52 4.72 -0.18 -10.74
CA ASN A 52 3.27 -0.38 -10.72
C ASN A 52 2.64 -0.02 -9.37
N LEU A 53 3.34 -0.26 -8.25
CA LEU A 53 2.93 0.23 -6.94
C LEU A 53 2.86 1.77 -6.92
N ALA A 54 3.93 2.45 -7.37
CA ALA A 54 3.96 3.91 -7.46
C ALA A 54 2.87 4.48 -8.39
N MET A 55 2.54 3.77 -9.47
CA MET A 55 1.43 4.13 -10.36
C MET A 55 0.08 3.99 -9.63
N ALA A 56 -0.14 2.89 -8.91
CA ALA A 56 -1.36 2.69 -8.12
C ALA A 56 -1.54 3.79 -7.05
N ASP A 57 -0.45 4.17 -6.39
CA ASP A 57 -0.43 5.23 -5.39
C ASP A 57 -0.66 6.61 -6.00
N PHE A 58 -0.10 6.88 -7.18
CA PHE A 58 -0.34 8.14 -7.87
C PHE A 58 -1.79 8.27 -8.34
N LEU A 59 -2.41 7.18 -8.80
CA LEU A 59 -3.82 7.17 -9.18
C LEU A 59 -4.76 7.44 -7.99
N LEU A 60 -4.38 7.07 -6.76
CA LEU A 60 -5.14 7.39 -5.54
C LEU A 60 -5.30 8.91 -5.34
N MET A 61 -4.39 9.73 -5.85
CA MET A 61 -4.43 11.19 -5.68
C MET A 61 -5.67 11.83 -6.33
N VAL A 62 -6.28 11.18 -7.32
CA VAL A 62 -7.47 11.68 -8.02
C VAL A 62 -8.73 11.69 -7.13
N PRO A 63 -9.12 10.60 -6.45
CA PRO A 63 -10.32 10.59 -5.59
C PRO A 63 -10.16 11.34 -4.25
N LEU A 64 -8.95 11.53 -3.72
CA LEU A 64 -8.72 12.18 -2.42
C LEU A 64 -9.33 13.61 -2.29
N PRO A 65 -9.16 14.54 -3.25
CA PRO A 65 -9.78 15.87 -3.15
C PRO A 65 -11.31 15.81 -3.14
N PHE A 66 -11.93 14.91 -3.93
CA PHE A 66 -13.38 14.74 -3.90
C PHE A 66 -13.87 14.20 -2.55
N ARG A 67 -13.11 13.27 -1.94
CA ARG A 67 -13.37 12.80 -0.58
C ARG A 67 -13.21 13.90 0.46
N ALA A 68 -12.19 14.74 0.36
CA ALA A 68 -12.02 15.88 1.26
C ALA A 68 -13.20 16.86 1.18
N ILE A 69 -13.65 17.22 -0.03
CA ILE A 69 -14.82 18.09 -0.24
C ILE A 69 -16.09 17.48 0.34
N TYR A 70 -16.28 16.17 0.17
CA TYR A 70 -17.40 15.45 0.77
C TYR A 70 -17.46 15.57 2.30
N TYR A 71 -16.31 15.42 2.98
CA TYR A 71 -16.24 15.61 4.43
C TYR A 71 -16.41 17.08 4.83
N PHE A 72 -15.80 18.04 4.11
CA PHE A 72 -16.02 19.47 4.35
C PHE A 72 -17.47 19.91 4.16
N SER A 73 -18.21 19.24 3.27
CA SER A 73 -19.64 19.52 3.00
C SER A 73 -20.58 18.88 4.02
N GLY A 74 -20.06 18.40 5.15
CA GLY A 74 -20.85 17.73 6.18
C GLY A 74 -21.36 16.36 5.75
N ILE A 75 -20.52 15.57 5.06
CA ILE A 75 -20.85 14.21 4.58
C ILE A 75 -22.00 14.25 3.56
N LYS A 76 -21.96 15.25 2.67
CA LYS A 76 -22.91 15.42 1.56
C LYS A 76 -22.14 15.43 0.25
N TRP A 77 -22.48 14.51 -0.65
CA TRP A 77 -21.80 14.32 -1.92
C TRP A 77 -22.43 15.19 -3.02
N PRO A 78 -21.72 16.23 -3.53
CA PRO A 78 -22.31 17.17 -4.49
C PRO A 78 -22.12 16.75 -5.96
N PHE A 79 -21.32 15.73 -6.26
CA PHE A 79 -20.85 15.45 -7.62
C PHE A 79 -21.66 14.39 -8.39
N GLY A 80 -22.77 13.92 -7.83
CA GLY A 80 -23.62 12.90 -8.42
C GLY A 80 -23.06 11.47 -8.38
N THR A 81 -23.92 10.51 -8.67
CA THR A 81 -23.62 9.07 -8.53
C THR A 81 -22.45 8.57 -9.39
N PRO A 82 -22.28 8.97 -10.67
CA PRO A 82 -21.19 8.44 -11.49
C PRO A 82 -19.80 8.73 -10.91
N LEU A 83 -19.58 9.97 -10.45
CA LEU A 83 -18.29 10.35 -9.88
C LEU A 83 -18.07 9.70 -8.51
N CYS A 84 -19.14 9.48 -7.74
CA CYS A 84 -19.06 8.71 -6.50
C CYS A 84 -18.53 7.29 -6.77
N ASN A 85 -19.15 6.57 -7.71
CA ASN A 85 -18.78 5.20 -8.04
C ASN A 85 -17.34 5.11 -8.55
N ILE A 86 -16.92 6.06 -9.41
CA ILE A 86 -15.53 6.16 -9.89
C ILE A 86 -14.57 6.37 -8.72
N CYS A 87 -14.86 7.31 -7.80
CA CYS A 87 -13.99 7.58 -6.67
C CYS A 87 -13.87 6.37 -5.73
N LEU A 88 -15.01 5.74 -5.39
CA LEU A 88 -15.03 4.52 -4.57
C LEU A 88 -14.26 3.38 -5.23
N PHE A 89 -14.41 3.22 -6.54
CA PHE A 89 -13.67 2.23 -7.31
C PHE A 89 -12.16 2.49 -7.25
N MET A 90 -11.70 3.73 -7.51
CA MET A 90 -10.27 4.07 -7.48
C MET A 90 -9.67 3.86 -6.08
N LEU A 91 -10.41 4.20 -5.01
CA LEU A 91 -9.97 3.96 -3.63
C LEU A 91 -9.81 2.47 -3.34
N ALA A 92 -10.76 1.64 -3.77
CA ALA A 92 -10.70 0.20 -3.58
C ALA A 92 -9.65 -0.48 -4.47
N LEU A 93 -9.48 0.01 -5.70
CA LEU A 93 -8.46 -0.44 -6.65
C LEU A 93 -7.06 -0.17 -6.10
N ASN A 94 -6.80 1.04 -5.57
CA ASN A 94 -5.54 1.34 -4.91
C ASN A 94 -5.31 0.44 -3.69
N ARG A 95 -6.28 0.36 -2.76
CA ARG A 95 -6.15 -0.48 -1.56
C ARG A 95 -5.82 -1.95 -1.90
N THR A 96 -6.56 -2.53 -2.84
CA THR A 96 -6.36 -3.94 -3.25
C THR A 96 -5.06 -4.08 -4.04
N GLY A 97 -4.77 -3.13 -4.93
CA GLY A 97 -3.59 -3.12 -5.77
C GLY A 97 -2.30 -3.02 -4.95
N SER A 98 -2.21 -2.03 -4.07
CA SER A 98 -1.04 -1.85 -3.19
C SER A 98 -0.83 -3.08 -2.31
N SER A 99 -1.89 -3.71 -1.80
CA SER A 99 -1.79 -4.96 -1.04
C SER A 99 -1.17 -6.11 -1.86
N ILE A 100 -1.68 -6.34 -3.08
CA ILE A 100 -1.19 -7.39 -3.98
C ILE A 100 0.23 -7.09 -4.47
N PHE A 101 0.56 -5.84 -4.79
CA PHE A 101 1.90 -5.46 -5.24
C PHE A 101 2.93 -5.55 -4.10
N LEU A 102 2.60 -5.13 -2.87
CA LEU A 102 3.47 -5.31 -1.71
C LEU A 102 3.74 -6.78 -1.42
N MET A 103 2.72 -7.64 -1.53
CA MET A 103 2.91 -9.09 -1.46
C MET A 103 3.85 -9.60 -2.56
N ALA A 104 3.63 -9.20 -3.82
CA ALA A 104 4.49 -9.61 -4.93
C ALA A 104 5.95 -9.14 -4.75
N ILE A 105 6.15 -7.93 -4.20
CA ILE A 105 7.47 -7.40 -3.84
C ILE A 105 8.12 -8.25 -2.74
N ALA A 106 7.37 -8.62 -1.70
CA ALA A 106 7.88 -9.50 -0.63
C ALA A 106 8.29 -10.87 -1.17
N VAL A 107 7.52 -11.44 -2.12
CA VAL A 107 7.85 -12.69 -2.81
C VAL A 107 9.09 -12.54 -3.70
N ASP A 108 9.22 -11.48 -4.49
CA ASP A 108 10.44 -11.20 -5.29
C ASP A 108 11.66 -11.15 -4.38
N ARG A 109 11.56 -10.49 -3.21
CA ARG A 109 12.66 -10.44 -2.24
C ARG A 109 12.99 -11.79 -1.64
N TYR A 110 11.97 -12.56 -1.25
CA TYR A 110 12.16 -13.93 -0.77
C TYR A 110 12.91 -14.79 -1.79
N MET A 111 12.48 -14.78 -3.05
CA MET A 111 13.12 -15.58 -4.10
C MET A 111 14.56 -15.15 -4.35
N ARG A 112 14.86 -13.84 -4.33
CA ARG A 112 16.24 -13.36 -4.51
C ARG A 112 17.17 -13.71 -3.36
N VAL A 113 16.67 -13.70 -2.12
CA VAL A 113 17.51 -13.93 -0.93
C VAL A 113 17.65 -15.41 -0.61
N VAL A 114 16.56 -16.18 -0.65
CA VAL A 114 16.53 -17.58 -0.23
C VAL A 114 16.86 -18.52 -1.40
N HIS A 115 16.48 -18.15 -2.63
CA HIS A 115 16.64 -18.97 -3.83
C HIS A 115 17.34 -18.21 -4.98
N PRO A 116 18.57 -17.68 -4.77
CA PRO A 116 19.22 -16.74 -5.70
C PRO A 116 19.37 -17.28 -7.13
N HIS A 117 19.56 -18.60 -7.30
CA HIS A 117 19.74 -19.26 -8.59
C HIS A 117 18.43 -19.65 -9.30
N HIS A 118 17.27 -19.35 -8.72
CA HIS A 118 15.99 -19.66 -9.36
C HIS A 118 15.77 -18.79 -10.60
N SER A 119 15.28 -19.40 -11.69
CA SER A 119 14.99 -18.74 -12.97
C SER A 119 14.08 -17.50 -12.89
N ILE A 120 13.25 -17.39 -11.84
CA ILE A 120 12.34 -16.27 -11.60
C ILE A 120 13.11 -14.97 -11.34
N ASN A 121 14.31 -15.06 -10.77
CA ASN A 121 15.16 -13.90 -10.49
C ASN A 121 15.77 -13.30 -11.78
N SER A 122 15.83 -14.11 -12.84
CA SER A 122 16.32 -13.74 -14.18
C SER A 122 15.19 -13.53 -15.18
N LEU A 123 13.95 -13.26 -14.71
CA LEU A 123 12.84 -12.90 -15.58
C LEU A 123 13.18 -11.69 -16.45
N SER A 124 12.91 -11.82 -17.75
CA SER A 124 13.01 -10.71 -18.70
C SER A 124 11.95 -9.65 -18.40
N ILE A 125 12.22 -8.40 -18.79
CA ILE A 125 11.32 -7.26 -18.57
C ILE A 125 9.91 -7.53 -19.15
N PRO A 126 9.74 -8.05 -20.38
CA PRO A 126 8.41 -8.34 -20.91
C PRO A 126 7.62 -9.33 -20.07
N LYS A 127 8.27 -10.36 -19.52
CA LYS A 127 7.62 -11.34 -18.64
C LYS A 127 7.23 -10.71 -17.30
N ALA A 128 8.06 -9.83 -16.75
CA ALA A 128 7.73 -9.08 -15.53
C ALA A 128 6.55 -8.11 -15.75
N MET A 129 6.50 -7.44 -16.91
CA MET A 129 5.38 -6.58 -17.30
C MET A 129 4.08 -7.39 -17.47
N PHE A 130 4.16 -8.57 -18.09
CA PHE A 130 3.02 -9.48 -18.18
C PHE A 130 2.53 -9.91 -16.79
N GLY A 131 3.44 -10.25 -15.88
CA GLY A 131 3.10 -10.54 -14.49
C GLY A 131 2.38 -9.38 -13.80
N ALA A 132 2.89 -8.15 -13.96
CA ALA A 132 2.23 -6.95 -13.42
C ALA A 132 0.85 -6.71 -14.02
N LEU A 133 0.67 -6.95 -15.33
CA LEU A 133 -0.63 -6.89 -15.99
C LEU A 133 -1.62 -7.90 -15.38
N VAL A 134 -1.19 -9.13 -15.11
CA VAL A 134 -2.02 -10.14 -14.43
C VAL A 134 -2.43 -9.66 -13.03
N LEU A 135 -1.51 -9.09 -12.25
CA LEU A 135 -1.83 -8.54 -10.93
C LEU A 135 -2.87 -7.42 -11.02
N TRP A 136 -2.75 -6.53 -12.02
CA TRP A 136 -3.76 -5.51 -12.29
C TRP A 136 -5.12 -6.11 -12.62
N LEU A 137 -5.18 -7.09 -13.54
CA LEU A 137 -6.44 -7.75 -13.92
C LEU A 137 -7.12 -8.42 -12.73
N VAL A 138 -6.35 -9.09 -11.86
CA VAL A 138 -6.86 -9.66 -10.61
C VAL A 138 -7.45 -8.55 -9.70
N THR A 139 -6.72 -7.45 -9.52
CA THR A 139 -7.15 -6.31 -8.71
C THR A 139 -8.43 -5.67 -9.26
N PHE A 140 -8.51 -5.46 -10.57
CA PHE A 140 -9.69 -4.95 -11.26
C PHE A 140 -10.89 -5.90 -11.09
N SER A 141 -10.69 -7.20 -11.32
CA SER A 141 -11.75 -8.21 -11.17
C SER A 141 -12.32 -8.24 -9.74
N MET A 142 -11.48 -8.09 -8.72
CA MET A 142 -11.92 -8.04 -7.33
C MET A 142 -12.72 -6.77 -6.99
N THR A 143 -12.47 -5.66 -7.68
CA THR A 143 -13.01 -4.33 -7.34
C THR A 143 -14.10 -3.83 -8.28
N VAL A 144 -14.27 -4.42 -9.47
CA VAL A 144 -15.21 -3.96 -10.52
C VAL A 144 -16.66 -3.87 -10.05
N ASN A 145 -17.08 -4.72 -9.12
CA ASN A 145 -18.45 -4.72 -8.59
C ASN A 145 -18.83 -3.40 -7.90
N ILE A 146 -17.85 -2.59 -7.49
CA ILE A 146 -18.05 -1.28 -6.86
C ILE A 146 -18.69 -0.29 -7.84
N PHE A 147 -18.44 -0.43 -9.15
CA PHE A 147 -19.09 0.42 -10.16
C PHE A 147 -20.61 0.25 -10.18
N SER A 148 -21.10 -0.94 -9.83
CA SER A 148 -22.53 -1.27 -9.86
C SER A 148 -23.25 -0.97 -8.53
N LEU A 149 -22.59 -0.28 -7.59
CA LEU A 149 -23.23 0.10 -6.33
C LEU A 149 -24.38 1.08 -6.58
N GLN A 150 -25.59 0.61 -6.25
CA GLN A 150 -26.79 1.44 -6.25
C GLN A 150 -26.85 2.25 -4.97
N HIS A 151 -26.84 3.58 -5.13
CA HIS A 151 -26.96 4.52 -4.02
C HIS A 151 -28.43 4.89 -3.84
N ILE A 152 -29.05 4.39 -2.77
CA ILE A 152 -30.48 4.64 -2.45
C ILE A 152 -30.74 6.13 -2.17
N ASN A 153 -29.72 6.87 -1.69
CA ASN A 153 -29.74 8.32 -1.54
C ASN A 153 -28.49 8.90 -2.21
N THR A 154 -28.67 9.75 -3.21
CA THR A 154 -27.58 10.38 -3.98
C THR A 154 -26.72 11.34 -3.15
N THR A 155 -27.17 11.67 -1.93
CA THR A 155 -26.47 12.57 -1.00
C THR A 155 -25.28 11.92 -0.31
N TYR A 156 -25.23 10.59 -0.16
CA TYR A 156 -24.14 9.89 0.53
C TYR A 156 -23.31 9.09 -0.45
N CYS A 157 -21.98 9.19 -0.36
CA CYS A 157 -21.06 8.45 -1.19
C CYS A 157 -20.20 7.52 -0.33
N GLU A 158 -20.75 6.36 0.03
CA GLU A 158 -20.07 5.36 0.84
C GLU A 158 -20.25 3.95 0.28
N SER A 159 -19.15 3.21 0.15
CA SER A 159 -19.18 1.80 -0.22
C SER A 159 -19.60 0.90 0.93
N PHE A 160 -19.47 1.38 2.17
CA PHE A 160 -19.78 0.65 3.40
C PHE A 160 -21.05 1.20 4.03
N MET A 161 -22.18 0.66 3.61
CA MET A 161 -23.44 0.85 4.31
C MET A 161 -23.71 -0.41 5.13
N ILE A 162 -23.87 -0.28 6.45
CA ILE A 162 -24.32 -1.39 7.30
C ILE A 162 -25.69 -1.80 6.77
N LYS A 163 -25.75 -2.96 6.11
CA LYS A 163 -27.03 -3.59 5.79
C LYS A 163 -27.56 -4.15 7.10
N THR A 164 -28.71 -3.67 7.54
CA THR A 164 -29.39 -4.12 8.76
C THR A 164 -29.96 -5.54 8.64
N GLU A 165 -29.89 -6.16 7.47
CA GLU A 165 -30.30 -7.54 7.25
C GLU A 165 -29.09 -8.47 7.39
N ALA A 166 -29.12 -9.36 8.39
CA ALA A 166 -28.13 -10.43 8.49
C ALA A 166 -28.36 -11.46 7.39
N SER A 167 -27.40 -11.58 6.48
CA SER A 167 -27.26 -12.77 5.65
C SER A 167 -26.24 -13.71 6.31
N LEU A 168 -26.70 -14.88 6.77
CA LEU A 168 -25.84 -15.93 7.34
C LEU A 168 -24.84 -16.52 6.33
N ASN A 169 -25.02 -16.24 5.04
CA ASN A 169 -24.10 -16.66 4.00
C ASN A 169 -22.88 -15.75 3.94
N LEU A 170 -21.70 -16.37 3.88
CA LEU A 170 -20.43 -15.71 3.57
C LEU A 170 -20.49 -15.31 2.09
N ASN A 171 -21.12 -14.16 1.82
CA ASN A 171 -21.31 -13.67 0.46
C ASN A 171 -19.94 -13.54 -0.23
N TRP A 172 -19.89 -13.78 -1.54
CA TRP A 172 -18.69 -13.66 -2.36
C TRP A 172 -17.90 -12.35 -2.10
N HIS A 173 -18.60 -11.25 -1.83
CA HIS A 173 -18.00 -9.97 -1.46
C HIS A 173 -17.22 -10.00 -0.14
N THR A 174 -17.76 -10.65 0.90
CA THR A 174 -17.09 -10.81 2.20
C THR A 174 -15.87 -11.71 2.04
N PHE A 175 -15.99 -12.79 1.26
CA PHE A 175 -14.86 -13.67 0.96
C PHE A 175 -13.73 -12.95 0.23
N VAL A 176 -14.05 -12.24 -0.86
CA VAL A 176 -13.06 -11.46 -1.64
C VAL A 176 -12.39 -10.40 -0.77
N PHE A 177 -13.13 -9.73 0.11
CA PHE A 177 -12.60 -8.71 1.01
C PHE A 177 -11.66 -9.28 2.08
N ILE A 178 -12.04 -10.38 2.73
CA ILE A 178 -11.18 -11.06 3.71
C ILE A 178 -9.92 -11.56 2.99
N PHE A 179 -10.10 -12.23 1.84
CA PHE A 179 -8.98 -12.80 1.11
C PHE A 179 -7.99 -11.74 0.60
N SER A 180 -8.47 -10.59 0.14
CA SER A 180 -7.62 -9.51 -0.41
C SER A 180 -6.67 -8.86 0.60
N PHE A 181 -6.91 -9.03 1.90
CA PHE A 181 -6.01 -8.57 2.97
C PHE A 181 -5.25 -9.70 3.66
N TYR A 182 -5.95 -10.73 4.13
CA TYR A 182 -5.33 -11.76 4.97
C TYR A 182 -4.36 -12.65 4.17
N MET A 183 -4.63 -12.92 2.89
CA MET A 183 -3.71 -13.70 2.07
C MET A 183 -2.38 -12.94 1.83
N PRO A 184 -2.39 -11.66 1.39
CA PRO A 184 -1.18 -10.84 1.36
C PRO A 184 -0.43 -10.76 2.69
N LEU A 185 -1.14 -10.58 3.82
CA LEU A 185 -0.53 -10.54 5.15
C LEU A 185 0.24 -11.84 5.45
N LEU A 186 -0.40 -13.00 5.25
CA LEU A 186 0.20 -14.30 5.52
C LEU A 186 1.44 -14.55 4.65
N VAL A 187 1.37 -14.20 3.37
CA VAL A 187 2.51 -14.34 2.45
C VAL A 187 3.66 -13.42 2.85
N ILE A 188 3.39 -12.14 3.15
CA ILE A 188 4.42 -11.19 3.59
C ILE A 188 5.10 -11.67 4.87
N LEU A 189 4.34 -12.12 5.86
CA LEU A 189 4.87 -12.66 7.11
C LEU A 189 5.69 -13.93 6.88
N TYR A 190 5.19 -14.86 6.08
CA TYR A 190 5.91 -16.08 5.71
C TYR A 190 7.25 -15.76 5.04
N CYS A 191 7.24 -14.90 4.02
CA CYS A 191 8.45 -14.46 3.33
C CYS A 191 9.44 -13.81 4.31
N THR A 192 8.96 -12.92 5.18
CA THR A 192 9.78 -12.24 6.19
C THR A 192 10.44 -13.24 7.15
N ILE A 193 9.66 -14.17 7.70
CA ILE A 193 10.15 -15.19 8.64
C ILE A 193 11.18 -16.10 7.96
N GLN A 194 10.91 -16.58 6.75
CA GLN A 194 11.83 -17.48 6.03
C GLN A 194 13.15 -16.80 5.69
N ILE A 195 13.11 -15.54 5.28
CA ILE A 195 14.31 -14.75 5.02
C ILE A 195 15.13 -14.61 6.30
N ILE A 196 14.50 -14.23 7.43
CA ILE A 196 15.19 -14.11 8.73
C ILE A 196 15.82 -15.46 9.13
N ARG A 197 15.09 -16.57 8.98
CA ARG A 197 15.60 -17.92 9.29
C ARG A 197 16.78 -18.31 8.40
N HIS A 198 16.69 -18.06 7.10
CA HIS A 198 17.76 -18.36 6.14
C HIS A 198 19.03 -17.57 6.47
N LEU A 199 18.89 -16.26 6.73
CA LEU A 199 20.00 -15.37 7.05
C LEU A 199 20.66 -15.73 8.39
N ARG A 200 19.87 -16.08 9.41
CA ARG A 200 20.39 -16.53 10.71
C ARG A 200 21.18 -17.84 10.57
N ARG A 201 20.68 -18.81 9.80
CA ARG A 201 21.36 -20.09 9.57
C ARG A 201 22.71 -19.95 8.88
N ARG A 202 22.81 -19.05 7.90
CA ARG A 202 24.05 -18.83 7.15
C ARG A 202 25.05 -17.91 7.88
N GLN A 203 24.72 -17.43 9.08
CA GLN A 203 25.50 -16.41 9.83
C GLN A 203 25.77 -15.12 9.04
N LEU A 204 25.01 -14.86 7.97
CA LEU A 204 25.22 -13.72 7.09
C LEU A 204 24.68 -12.40 7.65
N PHE A 205 24.30 -12.36 8.94
CA PHE A 205 23.78 -11.16 9.59
C PHE A 205 24.78 -10.01 9.65
N GLN A 206 26.08 -10.32 9.55
CA GLN A 206 27.16 -9.32 9.56
C GLN A 206 27.32 -8.60 8.21
N GLU A 207 26.77 -9.13 7.13
CA GLU A 207 26.86 -8.53 5.80
C GLU A 207 25.92 -7.32 5.69
N ALA A 208 26.49 -6.12 5.47
CA ALA A 208 25.72 -4.87 5.37
C ALA A 208 24.62 -4.92 4.30
N LYS A 209 24.88 -5.62 3.18
CA LYS A 209 23.89 -5.83 2.10
C LYS A 209 22.66 -6.62 2.58
N ILE A 210 22.87 -7.58 3.48
CA ILE A 210 21.85 -8.47 4.01
C ILE A 210 21.05 -7.80 5.11
N LYS A 211 21.70 -7.02 5.99
CA LYS A 211 21.01 -6.16 6.96
C LYS A 211 20.08 -5.17 6.26
N LYS A 212 20.50 -4.61 5.12
CA LYS A 212 19.67 -3.71 4.31
C LYS A 212 18.45 -4.42 3.72
N ALA A 213 18.63 -5.64 3.17
CA ALA A 213 17.50 -6.43 2.66
C ALA A 213 16.50 -6.79 3.76
N LEU A 214 16.98 -7.15 4.96
CA LEU A 214 16.14 -7.43 6.12
C LEU A 214 15.38 -6.18 6.59
N CYS A 215 16.07 -5.03 6.71
CA CYS A 215 15.44 -3.76 7.05
C CYS A 215 14.33 -3.40 6.05
N PHE A 216 14.58 -3.57 4.74
CA PHE A 216 13.58 -3.33 3.69
C PHE A 216 12.30 -4.18 3.91
N ILE A 217 12.44 -5.49 4.14
CA ILE A 217 11.29 -6.38 4.29
C ILE A 217 10.53 -6.11 5.59
N VAL A 218 11.25 -5.84 6.68
CA VAL A 218 10.63 -5.44 7.96
C VAL A 218 9.85 -4.13 7.79
N VAL A 219 10.40 -3.15 7.09
CA VAL A 219 9.71 -1.89 6.77
C VAL A 219 8.43 -2.17 5.97
N VAL A 220 8.50 -3.00 4.92
CA VAL A 220 7.31 -3.40 4.14
C VAL A 220 6.24 -4.06 5.02
N ALA A 221 6.64 -5.01 5.89
CA ALA A 221 5.70 -5.68 6.79
C ALA A 221 5.08 -4.73 7.82
N VAL A 222 5.87 -3.82 8.39
CA VAL A 222 5.39 -2.82 9.36
C VAL A 222 4.42 -1.84 8.71
N ILE A 223 4.75 -1.30 7.53
CA ILE A 223 3.88 -0.40 6.77
C ILE A 223 2.56 -1.13 6.46
N PHE A 224 2.63 -2.35 5.94
CA PHE A 224 1.44 -3.13 5.62
C PHE A 224 0.55 -3.37 6.85
N ILE A 225 1.14 -3.73 7.99
CA ILE A 225 0.39 -3.94 9.24
C ILE A 225 -0.24 -2.63 9.72
N VAL A 226 0.53 -1.56 9.85
CA VAL A 226 0.04 -0.28 10.40
C VAL A 226 -1.03 0.34 9.51
N CYS A 227 -0.87 0.28 8.19
CA CYS A 227 -1.80 0.91 7.26
C CYS A 227 -3.08 0.08 7.04
N PHE A 228 -2.97 -1.24 6.93
CA PHE A 228 -4.11 -2.07 6.52
C PHE A 228 -4.79 -2.82 7.66
N LEU A 229 -4.06 -3.29 8.68
CA LEU A 229 -4.62 -4.13 9.74
C LEU A 229 -5.74 -3.44 10.54
N PRO A 230 -5.64 -2.16 10.95
CA PRO A 230 -6.67 -1.50 11.75
C PRO A 230 -8.04 -1.50 11.05
N SER A 231 -8.07 -1.15 9.75
CA SER A 231 -9.33 -1.09 8.99
C SER A 231 -9.93 -2.46 8.74
N ASN A 232 -9.10 -3.49 8.51
CA ASN A 232 -9.58 -4.84 8.25
C ASN A 232 -10.07 -5.55 9.53
N ILE A 233 -9.42 -5.30 10.68
CA ILE A 233 -9.90 -5.80 11.98
C ILE A 233 -11.23 -5.13 12.35
N THR A 234 -11.31 -3.81 12.25
CA THR A 234 -12.54 -3.07 12.60
C THR A 234 -13.70 -3.49 11.73
N GLN A 235 -13.47 -3.72 10.43
CA GLN A 235 -14.49 -4.26 9.53
C GLN A 235 -14.90 -5.69 9.88
N LEU A 236 -13.96 -6.56 10.24
CA LEU A 236 -14.28 -7.91 10.70
C LEU A 236 -15.16 -7.88 11.95
N ILE A 237 -14.85 -7.00 12.91
CA ILE A 237 -15.65 -6.80 14.12
C ILE A 237 -17.05 -6.30 13.76
N ILE A 238 -17.17 -5.30 12.88
CA ILE A 238 -18.48 -4.79 12.40
C ILE A 238 -19.29 -5.93 11.79
N TRP A 239 -18.68 -6.77 10.95
CA TRP A 239 -19.36 -7.91 10.34
C TRP A 239 -19.85 -8.93 11.39
N ILE A 240 -18.99 -9.35 12.32
CA ILE A 240 -19.36 -10.30 13.39
C ILE A 240 -20.50 -9.73 14.24
N LYS A 241 -20.37 -8.49 14.69
CA LYS A 241 -21.39 -7.86 15.54
C LYS A 241 -22.70 -7.65 14.79
N THR A 242 -22.66 -7.27 13.52
CA THR A 242 -23.88 -7.13 12.71
C THR A 242 -24.65 -8.44 12.64
N GLN A 243 -23.96 -9.57 12.47
CA GLN A 243 -24.59 -10.90 12.48
C GLN A 243 -25.20 -11.26 13.84
N GLN A 244 -24.51 -10.94 14.94
CA GLN A 244 -24.98 -11.22 16.29
C GLN A 244 -26.20 -10.37 16.69
N LEU A 245 -26.20 -9.10 16.31
CA LEU A 245 -27.24 -8.15 16.73
C LEU A 245 -28.48 -8.17 15.83
N ALA A 246 -28.35 -8.51 14.55
CA ALA A 246 -29.47 -8.49 13.60
C ALA A 246 -30.59 -9.49 13.92
N GLY A 247 -30.34 -10.50 14.77
CA GLY A 247 -31.37 -11.41 15.27
C GLY A 247 -32.02 -11.02 16.60
N ASN A 248 -31.42 -10.07 17.35
CA ASN A 248 -31.74 -9.86 18.77
C ASN A 248 -32.17 -8.43 19.13
N LEU A 249 -31.82 -7.43 18.32
CA LEU A 249 -32.05 -6.01 18.62
C LEU A 249 -32.80 -5.30 17.50
N SER A 250 -33.55 -4.27 17.87
CA SER A 250 -34.22 -3.40 16.91
C SER A 250 -33.19 -2.51 16.20
N GLY A 251 -33.46 -2.11 14.95
CA GLY A 251 -32.54 -1.32 14.12
C GLY A 251 -31.89 -0.09 14.80
N PRO A 252 -32.59 0.70 15.61
CA PRO A 252 -32.01 1.87 16.30
C PRO A 252 -30.96 1.52 17.37
N GLU A 253 -31.15 0.41 18.09
CA GLU A 253 -30.24 -0.02 19.16
C GLU A 253 -28.94 -0.58 18.58
N VAL A 254 -29.03 -1.29 17.44
CA VAL A 254 -27.85 -1.72 16.65
C VAL A 254 -27.03 -0.51 16.21
N CYS A 255 -27.69 0.57 15.82
CA CYS A 255 -27.03 1.79 15.37
C CYS A 255 -26.19 2.47 16.44
N GLN A 256 -26.74 2.65 17.64
CA GLN A 256 -26.01 3.23 18.76
C GLN A 256 -24.83 2.35 19.19
N ALA A 257 -24.99 1.02 19.14
CA ALA A 257 -23.93 0.07 19.47
C ALA A 257 -22.77 0.04 18.43
N MET A 258 -23.02 0.45 17.19
CA MET A 258 -22.02 0.48 16.11
C MET A 258 -21.38 1.86 15.90
N ASP A 259 -21.85 2.93 16.55
CA ASP A 259 -21.42 4.29 16.22
C ASP A 259 -19.90 4.52 16.37
N ASN A 260 -19.37 4.16 17.53
CA ASN A 260 -17.94 4.21 17.80
C ASN A 260 -17.13 3.31 16.85
N LEU A 261 -17.64 2.12 16.54
CA LEU A 261 -16.95 1.15 15.66
C LEU A 261 -16.87 1.66 14.22
N THR A 262 -17.96 2.25 13.70
CA THR A 262 -17.99 2.85 12.37
C THR A 262 -17.07 4.07 12.29
N THR A 263 -17.04 4.91 13.33
CA THR A 263 -16.11 6.04 13.42
C THR A 263 -14.65 5.58 13.38
N VAL A 264 -14.30 4.58 14.19
CA VAL A 264 -12.95 3.99 14.20
C VAL A 264 -12.63 3.35 12.85
N PHE A 265 -13.60 2.71 12.18
CA PHE A 265 -13.41 2.14 10.86
C PHE A 265 -13.06 3.20 9.81
N TYR A 266 -13.78 4.33 9.74
CA TYR A 266 -13.47 5.41 8.80
C TYR A 266 -12.12 6.07 9.08
N LEU A 267 -11.77 6.29 10.35
CA LEU A 267 -10.43 6.74 10.73
C LEU A 267 -9.35 5.72 10.37
N SER A 268 -9.64 4.43 10.52
CA SER A 268 -8.70 3.36 10.15
C SER A 268 -8.59 3.20 8.63
N ILE A 269 -9.64 3.49 7.86
CA ILE A 269 -9.58 3.50 6.40
C ILE A 269 -8.58 4.54 5.92
N SER A 270 -8.53 5.72 6.55
CA SER A 270 -7.59 6.74 6.11
C SER A 270 -6.13 6.30 6.28
N LEU A 271 -5.81 5.47 7.29
CA LEU A 271 -4.49 4.84 7.42
C LEU A 271 -4.10 3.96 6.20
N THR A 272 -5.06 3.46 5.42
CA THR A 272 -4.71 2.76 4.16
C THR A 272 -4.21 3.70 3.08
N TYR A 273 -4.61 4.96 3.08
CA TYR A 273 -4.10 5.97 2.14
C TYR A 273 -2.70 6.43 2.55
N LEU A 274 -2.41 6.44 3.86
CA LEU A 274 -1.05 6.64 4.37
C LEU A 274 -0.05 5.60 3.81
N ASN A 275 -0.49 4.40 3.43
CA ASN A 275 0.38 3.43 2.74
C ASN A 275 1.06 4.06 1.52
N SER A 276 0.28 4.72 0.66
CA SER A 276 0.78 5.38 -0.55
C SER A 276 1.76 6.51 -0.25
N VAL A 277 1.65 7.15 0.91
CA VAL A 277 2.61 8.19 1.37
C VAL A 277 3.90 7.56 1.89
N LEU A 278 3.84 6.36 2.45
CA LEU A 278 4.97 5.62 3.02
C LEU A 278 5.70 4.75 1.99
N ASP A 279 5.08 4.40 0.86
CA ASP A 279 5.70 3.61 -0.21
C ASP A 279 6.99 4.22 -0.83
N PRO A 280 7.17 5.55 -0.90
CA PRO A 280 8.47 6.16 -1.17
C PRO A 280 9.62 5.69 -0.27
N VAL A 281 9.34 5.34 1.00
CA VAL A 281 10.32 4.74 1.93
C VAL A 281 10.71 3.34 1.45
N VAL A 282 9.74 2.56 0.97
CA VAL A 282 9.97 1.26 0.34
C VAL A 282 10.89 1.44 -0.87
N TYR A 283 10.59 2.38 -1.79
CA TYR A 283 11.44 2.64 -2.97
C TYR A 283 12.88 3.02 -2.59
N TYR A 284 13.04 3.87 -1.57
CA TYR A 284 14.34 4.31 -1.06
C TYR A 284 15.21 3.16 -0.55
N PHE A 285 14.63 2.23 0.23
CA PHE A 285 15.37 1.08 0.75
C PHE A 285 15.56 -0.03 -0.29
N SER A 286 14.70 -0.08 -1.31
CA SER A 286 14.68 -1.12 -2.35
C SER A 286 15.88 -1.08 -3.29
N SER A 287 16.40 0.11 -3.63
CA SER A 287 17.48 0.26 -4.61
C SER A 287 18.53 1.29 -4.17
N PRO A 288 19.84 0.93 -4.14
CA PRO A 288 20.92 1.91 -3.94
C PRO A 288 20.91 3.02 -4.99
N THR A 289 20.55 2.69 -6.24
CA THR A 289 20.45 3.66 -7.33
C THR A 289 19.34 4.67 -7.06
N PHE A 290 18.15 4.21 -6.64
CA PHE A 290 17.05 5.09 -6.28
C PHE A 290 17.42 6.01 -5.10
N LYS A 291 18.03 5.44 -4.04
CA LYS A 291 18.55 6.20 -2.89
C LYS A 291 19.51 7.32 -3.31
N ASN A 292 20.46 7.02 -4.19
CA ASN A 292 21.45 8.01 -4.63
C ASN A 292 20.83 9.12 -5.48
N ILE A 293 19.90 8.79 -6.37
CA ILE A 293 19.21 9.78 -7.21
C ILE A 293 18.29 10.65 -6.36
N CYS A 294 17.52 10.05 -5.45
CA CYS A 294 16.65 10.77 -4.52
C CYS A 294 17.47 11.75 -3.66
N ARG A 295 18.62 11.31 -3.14
CA ARG A 295 19.56 12.18 -2.39
C ARG A 295 20.06 13.36 -3.24
N LYS A 296 20.41 13.12 -4.50
CA LYS A 296 20.84 14.19 -5.43
C LYS A 296 19.70 15.17 -5.74
N ALA A 297 18.50 14.68 -5.99
CA ALA A 297 17.33 15.49 -6.29
C ALA A 297 16.88 16.35 -5.09
N LEU A 298 17.09 15.85 -3.86
CA LEU A 298 16.75 16.56 -2.62
C LEU A 298 17.91 17.42 -2.07
N HIS A 299 19.02 17.58 -2.81
CA HIS A 299 20.22 18.31 -2.37
C HIS A 299 20.77 17.88 -0.98
N LEU A 300 20.48 16.66 -0.53
CA LEU A 300 21.02 16.11 0.71
C LEU A 300 22.48 15.71 0.43
N SER A 301 23.45 16.46 0.97
CA SER A 301 24.89 16.26 0.73
C SER A 301 25.31 14.79 0.82
N GLN A 302 26.20 14.37 -0.09
CA GLN A 302 26.94 13.14 0.06
C GLN A 302 27.73 13.21 1.37
N VAL A 303 27.27 12.48 2.40
CA VAL A 303 28.20 11.99 3.42
C VAL A 303 29.06 10.98 2.70
N ASP A 304 30.26 11.38 2.32
CA ASP A 304 31.27 10.50 1.76
C ASP A 304 31.56 9.40 2.78
N ASN A 305 31.30 8.16 2.38
CA ASN A 305 31.80 7.01 3.12
C ASN A 305 33.33 6.98 2.91
N PRO A 306 34.14 6.92 3.98
CA PRO A 306 35.61 6.97 3.87
C PRO A 306 36.24 5.79 3.10
N GLU A 307 35.49 4.72 2.81
CA GLU A 307 35.98 3.56 2.04
C GLU A 307 36.29 3.84 0.56
N SER A 308 35.85 4.97 -0.01
CA SER A 308 36.19 5.32 -1.41
C SER A 308 37.55 6.01 -1.55
N SER A 309 38.10 6.56 -0.47
CA SER A 309 39.37 7.29 -0.50
C SER A 309 40.59 6.37 -0.49
N GLU A 310 40.52 5.20 0.15
CA GLU A 310 41.62 4.22 0.13
C GLU A 310 41.84 3.58 -1.24
N LYS A 311 40.79 3.41 -2.04
CA LYS A 311 40.91 2.85 -3.38
C LYS A 311 41.58 3.81 -4.36
N LYS A 312 41.30 5.11 -4.24
CA LYS A 312 41.93 6.14 -5.09
C LYS A 312 43.41 6.28 -4.78
N THR A 313 43.83 6.25 -3.52
CA THR A 313 45.24 6.36 -3.12
C THR A 313 46.05 5.12 -3.51
N ARG A 314 45.47 3.91 -3.47
CA ARG A 314 46.17 2.69 -3.91
C ARG A 314 46.39 2.61 -5.42
N GLU A 315 45.48 3.13 -6.24
CA GLU A 315 45.67 3.18 -7.70
C GLU A 315 46.72 4.23 -8.10
N THR A 316 46.84 5.36 -7.39
CA THR A 316 47.88 6.37 -7.68
C THR A 316 49.27 5.95 -7.20
N GLY A 317 49.36 5.20 -6.09
CA GLY A 317 50.63 4.65 -5.59
C GLY A 317 51.16 3.49 -6.43
N SER A 318 50.30 2.71 -7.08
CA SER A 318 50.73 1.60 -7.93
C SER A 318 51.22 2.05 -9.32
N GLN A 319 50.76 3.20 -9.83
CA GLN A 319 51.20 3.73 -11.13
C GLN A 319 52.55 4.46 -11.06
N SER A 320 52.97 4.92 -9.87
CA SER A 320 54.24 5.62 -9.68
C SER A 320 55.44 4.68 -9.49
N ILE A 321 55.22 3.42 -9.11
CA ILE A 321 56.30 2.42 -8.92
C ILE A 321 56.67 1.70 -10.24
N SER A 322 55.81 1.74 -11.27
CA SER A 322 56.08 1.09 -12.57
C SER A 322 56.88 1.94 -13.57
N GLN A 323 57.43 3.09 -13.15
CA GLN A 323 58.21 4.00 -14.01
C GLN A 323 59.61 4.33 -13.46
N LEU A 324 60.12 3.55 -12.51
CA LEU A 324 61.50 3.59 -12.02
C LEU A 324 62.17 2.24 -12.27
#